data_AF-A0A7Y3EZY3-F1
#
_entry.id   AF-A0A7Y3EZY3-F1
#
_cell.length_a   1.000
_cell.length_b   1.000
_cell.length_c   1.000
_cell.angle_alpha   90.00
_cell.angle_beta   90.00
_cell.angle_gamma   90.00
#
_symmetry.space_group_name_H-M   'P 1'
#
loop_
_entity.id
_entity.type
_entity.pdbx_description
1 polymer ?
#
loop_
_entity_poly.entity_id
_entity_poly.type
_entity_poly.pdbx_seq_one_letter_code
_entity_poly.pdbx_strand_id
1 'polypeptide(L)'
;QDRCPLLPTDFDPASYAAASPGLCADHYFSGGETVTINNIAHSGQIHYQLPQRHIKVVSYIDQNRVEHEPVMDTVILEPHRNRLVITWRVAIRCHWNLSMIEWIKVLEAV
;
A
#
# COMPACT_ATOMS: atom_id res chain seq x y z
N GLN A 1 -10.07 28.92 -4.32
CA GLN A 1 -10.15 27.63 -3.59
C GLN A 1 -10.17 26.54 -4.66
N ASP A 2 -9.03 26.29 -5.31
CA ASP A 2 -9.08 25.84 -6.73
C ASP A 2 -8.82 24.35 -6.93
N ARG A 3 -8.54 23.60 -5.86
CA ARG A 3 -8.17 22.18 -5.94
C ARG A 3 -8.90 21.24 -4.99
N CYS A 4 -9.69 21.71 -4.04
CA CYS A 4 -10.51 20.84 -3.19
C CYS A 4 -11.54 20.09 -4.08
N PRO A 5 -11.62 18.74 -4.06
CA PRO A 5 -11.09 17.79 -3.05
C PRO A 5 -9.77 17.06 -3.40
N LEU A 6 -9.03 17.47 -4.44
CA LEU A 6 -7.76 16.86 -4.87
C LEU A 6 -6.56 17.27 -3.98
N LEU A 7 -5.60 16.34 -3.81
CA LEU A 7 -4.34 16.56 -3.08
C LEU A 7 -3.53 17.71 -3.65
N PRO A 8 -2.84 18.57 -2.86
CA PRO A 8 -1.96 19.66 -3.31
C PRO A 8 -1.01 19.29 -4.48
N THR A 9 -0.64 20.26 -5.31
CA THR A 9 0.26 20.01 -6.46
C THR A 9 1.68 19.69 -6.03
N ASP A 10 2.04 20.15 -4.84
CA ASP A 10 3.29 19.94 -4.10
C ASP A 10 3.14 18.87 -3.02
N PHE A 11 2.11 18.01 -3.08
CA PHE A 11 1.92 16.94 -2.11
C PHE A 11 3.13 15.98 -2.12
N ASP A 12 3.80 15.87 -0.98
CA ASP A 12 4.90 14.94 -0.77
C ASP A 12 4.36 13.54 -0.42
N PRO A 13 4.64 12.49 -1.22
CA PRO A 13 4.29 11.10 -0.91
C PRO A 13 4.80 10.61 0.44
N ALA A 14 5.87 11.18 1.00
CA ALA A 14 6.34 10.85 2.35
C ALA A 14 5.27 11.16 3.42
N SER A 15 4.32 12.04 3.14
CA SER A 15 3.18 12.33 4.01
C SER A 15 2.24 11.13 4.21
N TYR A 16 2.34 10.07 3.37
CA TYR A 16 1.63 8.81 3.59
C TYR A 16 2.26 7.96 4.70
N ALA A 17 3.54 8.19 5.05
CA ALA A 17 4.23 7.40 6.05
C ALA A 17 3.78 7.79 7.46
N ALA A 18 3.19 6.84 8.19
CA ALA A 18 2.85 7.00 9.60
C ALA A 18 3.99 6.57 10.56
N ALA A 19 5.07 6.01 10.00
CA ALA A 19 6.20 5.50 10.78
C ALA A 19 7.14 6.65 11.23
N SER A 20 7.92 6.40 12.28
CA SER A 20 8.98 7.35 12.66
C SER A 20 10.06 7.43 11.57
N PRO A 21 10.82 8.53 11.45
CA PRO A 21 11.75 8.73 10.33
C PRO A 21 12.81 7.62 10.10
N GLY A 22 13.16 6.83 11.13
CA GLY A 22 14.07 5.68 11.00
C GLY A 22 13.39 4.36 10.64
N LEU A 23 12.07 4.35 10.49
CA LEU A 23 11.23 3.20 10.18
C LEU A 23 10.53 3.35 8.82
N CYS A 24 10.85 4.39 8.07
CA CYS A 24 10.42 4.57 6.68
C CYS A 24 11.46 3.92 5.76
N ALA A 25 11.00 3.10 4.82
CA ALA A 25 11.84 2.64 3.72
C ALA A 25 12.07 3.77 2.70
N ASP A 26 13.20 3.75 2.02
CA ASP A 26 13.54 4.65 0.91
C ASP A 26 12.93 4.21 -0.43
N HIS A 27 12.31 3.03 -0.47
CA HIS A 27 11.62 2.46 -1.62
C HIS A 27 10.33 1.73 -1.19
N TYR A 28 9.44 1.50 -2.16
CA TYR A 28 8.31 0.60 -1.97
C TYR A 28 8.78 -0.85 -1.88
N PHE A 29 8.09 -1.65 -1.08
CA PHE A 29 8.37 -3.07 -0.96
C PHE A 29 7.99 -3.81 -2.26
N SER A 30 8.76 -4.82 -2.61
CA SER A 30 8.54 -5.70 -3.76
C SER A 30 7.96 -7.06 -3.33
N GLY A 31 8.08 -7.42 -2.06
CA GLY A 31 7.80 -8.76 -1.57
C GLY A 31 9.03 -9.67 -1.68
N GLY A 32 9.15 -10.62 -0.76
CA GLY A 32 10.30 -11.52 -0.63
C GLY A 32 11.43 -10.96 0.22
N GLU A 33 11.35 -9.71 0.65
CA GLU A 33 12.29 -9.15 1.61
C GLU A 33 12.15 -9.84 2.97
N THR A 34 13.28 -10.02 3.65
CA THR A 34 13.31 -10.45 5.05
C THR A 34 13.19 -9.24 5.96
N VAL A 35 12.12 -9.17 6.73
CA VAL A 35 11.95 -8.17 7.79
C VAL A 35 12.39 -8.77 9.12
N THR A 36 13.29 -8.06 9.80
CA THR A 36 13.87 -8.51 11.06
C THR A 36 13.51 -7.55 12.17
N ILE A 37 13.01 -8.08 13.29
CA ILE A 37 12.75 -7.35 14.52
C ILE A 37 13.79 -7.75 15.55
N ASN A 38 14.59 -6.78 15.98
CA ASN A 38 15.60 -6.93 17.02
C ASN A 38 15.14 -6.24 18.31
N ASN A 39 15.53 -6.78 19.47
CA ASN A 39 15.38 -6.14 20.79
C ASN A 39 13.94 -5.83 21.25
N ILE A 40 12.90 -6.32 20.57
CA ILE A 40 11.49 -6.06 20.91
C ILE A 40 10.79 -7.31 21.45
N ALA A 41 11.17 -8.52 21.01
CA ALA A 41 10.54 -9.74 21.46
C ALA A 41 11.32 -10.41 22.60
N HIS A 42 10.62 -10.87 23.64
CA HIS A 42 11.22 -11.63 24.74
C HIS A 42 11.89 -12.93 24.27
N SER A 43 11.48 -13.46 23.11
CA SER A 43 12.01 -14.66 22.47
C SER A 43 13.27 -14.44 21.64
N GLY A 44 13.82 -13.22 21.61
CA GLY A 44 14.97 -12.87 20.77
C GLY A 44 14.56 -12.23 19.45
N GLN A 45 15.31 -12.51 18.39
CA GLN A 45 15.09 -11.94 17.06
C GLN A 45 13.90 -12.61 16.37
N ILE A 46 13.01 -11.82 15.78
CA ILE A 46 11.90 -12.33 14.95
C ILE A 46 12.20 -12.00 13.49
N HIS A 47 11.98 -12.98 12.62
CA HIS A 47 12.09 -12.82 11.18
C HIS A 47 10.74 -13.07 10.52
N TYR A 48 10.37 -12.18 9.61
CA TYR A 48 9.25 -12.35 8.68
C TYR A 48 9.80 -12.35 7.25
N GLN A 49 9.26 -13.22 6.41
CA GLN A 49 9.43 -13.11 4.96
C GLN A 49 8.22 -12.39 4.41
N LEU A 50 8.42 -11.25 3.76
CA LEU A 50 7.32 -10.58 3.08
C LEU A 50 6.83 -11.50 1.95
N PRO A 51 5.53 -11.76 1.85
CA PRO A 51 5.01 -12.61 0.81
C PRO A 51 5.12 -11.91 -0.55
N GLN A 52 5.60 -12.63 -1.56
CA GLN A 52 5.61 -12.17 -2.96
C GLN A 52 4.20 -12.32 -3.55
N ARG A 53 3.28 -11.43 -3.18
CA ARG A 53 1.93 -11.38 -3.73
C ARG A 53 1.85 -10.31 -4.81
N HIS A 54 1.45 -10.71 -6.00
CA HIS A 54 1.20 -9.82 -7.12
C HIS A 54 -0.27 -9.39 -7.07
N ILE A 55 -0.53 -8.23 -6.50
CA ILE A 55 -1.88 -7.67 -6.42
C ILE A 55 -2.10 -6.76 -7.62
N LYS A 56 -3.20 -6.96 -8.33
CA LYS A 56 -3.69 -6.04 -9.36
C LYS A 56 -4.99 -5.40 -8.92
N VAL A 57 -5.18 -4.14 -9.30
CA VAL A 57 -6.46 -3.46 -9.13
C VAL A 57 -7.04 -3.16 -10.50
N VAL A 58 -8.30 -3.51 -10.72
CA VAL A 58 -8.98 -3.22 -11.98
C VAL A 58 -10.18 -2.35 -11.70
N SER A 59 -10.29 -1.22 -12.40
CA SER A 59 -11.46 -0.34 -12.34
C SER A 59 -12.27 -0.46 -13.62
N TYR A 60 -13.59 -0.46 -13.49
CA TYR A 60 -14.51 -0.23 -14.59
C TYR A 60 -15.33 1.02 -14.32
N ILE A 61 -15.04 2.07 -15.08
CA ILE A 61 -15.58 3.41 -14.88
C ILE A 61 -15.97 3.96 -16.25
N ASP A 62 -17.22 4.38 -16.42
CA ASP A 62 -17.71 4.96 -17.68
C ASP A 62 -17.38 4.07 -18.90
N GLN A 63 -17.77 2.78 -18.81
CA GLN A 63 -17.50 1.75 -19.82
C GLN A 63 -16.02 1.46 -20.11
N ASN A 64 -15.10 2.05 -19.35
CA ASN A 64 -13.66 1.89 -19.54
C ASN A 64 -13.05 0.96 -18.48
N ARG A 65 -12.39 -0.11 -18.92
CA ARG A 65 -11.66 -1.04 -18.07
C ARG A 65 -10.18 -0.66 -18.02
N VAL A 66 -9.68 -0.32 -16.83
CA VAL A 66 -8.27 0.05 -16.62
C VAL A 66 -7.66 -0.83 -15.54
N GLU A 67 -6.47 -1.37 -15.81
CA GLU A 67 -5.65 -2.07 -14.82
C GLU A 67 -4.68 -1.10 -14.15
N HIS A 68 -4.49 -1.28 -12.86
CA HIS A 68 -3.60 -0.49 -12.02
C HIS A 68 -2.70 -1.42 -11.23
N GLU A 69 -1.42 -1.07 -11.16
CA GLU A 69 -0.42 -1.76 -10.35
C GLU A 69 -0.26 -1.00 -9.02
N PRO A 70 -0.81 -1.52 -7.90
CA PRO A 70 -0.67 -0.87 -6.61
C PRO A 70 0.73 -1.10 -6.04
N VAL A 71 1.23 -0.10 -5.32
CA VAL A 71 2.53 -0.17 -4.64
C VAL A 71 2.37 -0.77 -3.26
N MET A 72 3.23 -1.72 -2.86
CA MET A 72 3.30 -2.20 -1.48
C MET A 72 4.09 -1.16 -0.66
N ASP A 73 3.40 -0.36 0.14
CA ASP A 73 4.02 0.82 0.76
C ASP A 73 4.05 0.79 2.28
N THR A 74 3.29 -0.10 2.91
CA THR A 74 3.22 -0.18 4.36
C THR A 74 3.31 -1.62 4.83
N VAL A 75 4.22 -1.84 5.77
CA VAL A 75 4.37 -3.09 6.53
C VAL A 75 4.19 -2.76 8.01
N ILE A 76 3.24 -3.43 8.66
CA ILE A 76 2.96 -3.29 10.09
C ILE A 76 3.33 -4.59 10.78
N LEU A 77 4.13 -4.46 11.84
CA LEU A 77 4.64 -5.57 12.63
C LEU A 77 4.01 -5.55 14.01
N GLU A 78 3.28 -6.61 14.36
CA GLU A 78 2.64 -6.79 15.66
C GLU A 78 3.19 -8.06 16.34
N PRO A 79 4.43 -8.02 16.85
CA PRO A 79 5.13 -9.22 17.34
C PRO A 79 4.41 -9.91 18.50
N HIS A 80 3.77 -9.14 19.39
CA HIS A 80 2.98 -9.68 20.50
C HIS A 80 1.73 -10.46 20.07
N ARG A 81 1.26 -10.25 18.83
CA ARG A 81 0.14 -10.98 18.22
C ARG A 81 0.61 -11.98 17.17
N ASN A 82 1.92 -12.13 16.99
CA ASN A 82 2.54 -12.88 15.90
C ASN A 82 1.90 -12.55 14.54
N ARG A 83 1.76 -11.24 14.25
CA ARG A 83 1.00 -10.76 13.09
C ARG A 83 1.81 -9.77 12.26
N LEU A 84 1.74 -9.98 10.96
CA LEU A 84 2.26 -9.12 9.91
C LEU A 84 1.05 -8.62 9.11
N VAL A 85 0.96 -7.31 8.90
CA VAL A 85 -0.06 -6.69 8.04
C VAL A 85 0.65 -5.90 6.94
N ILE A 86 0.17 -6.03 5.72
CA ILE A 86 0.75 -5.39 4.54
C ILE A 86 -0.37 -4.69 3.78
N THR A 87 -0.10 -3.48 3.31
CA THR A 87 -1.04 -2.75 2.46
C THR A 87 -0.43 -2.47 1.10
N TRP A 88 -1.29 -2.55 0.09
CA TRP A 88 -1.02 -2.10 -1.26
C TRP A 88 -1.90 -0.87 -1.53
N ARG A 89 -1.33 0.16 -2.16
CA ARG A 89 -2.04 1.41 -2.44
C ARG A 89 -1.97 1.77 -3.92
N VAL A 90 -3.08 2.26 -4.44
CA VAL A 90 -3.13 2.88 -5.77
C VAL A 90 -4.13 4.04 -5.79
N ALA A 91 -3.83 5.06 -6.60
CA ALA A 91 -4.72 6.19 -6.81
C ALA A 91 -5.42 6.05 -8.17
N ILE A 92 -6.74 5.89 -8.15
CA ILE A 92 -7.55 5.77 -9.37
C ILE A 92 -8.15 7.13 -9.69
N ARG A 93 -7.83 7.67 -10.87
CA ARG A 93 -8.41 8.92 -11.36
C ARG A 93 -9.87 8.67 -11.77
N CYS A 94 -10.80 9.27 -11.04
CA CYS A 94 -12.24 9.05 -11.24
C CYS A 94 -13.10 10.32 -11.13
N HIS A 95 -12.49 11.51 -11.07
CA HIS A 95 -13.11 12.83 -10.76
C HIS A 95 -14.61 12.99 -11.10
N TRP A 96 -14.95 13.52 -12.28
CA TRP A 96 -16.34 13.76 -12.68
C TRP A 96 -17.12 12.46 -12.95
N ASN A 97 -16.42 11.32 -12.95
CA ASN A 97 -16.95 10.01 -13.26
C ASN A 97 -17.13 9.17 -11.98
N LEU A 98 -17.13 9.79 -10.79
CA LEU A 98 -17.27 9.06 -9.52
C LEU A 98 -18.60 8.29 -9.45
N SER A 99 -19.69 8.89 -9.95
CA SER A 99 -21.00 8.25 -10.08
C SER A 99 -21.05 7.18 -11.17
N MET A 100 -20.05 7.13 -12.05
CA MET A 100 -19.91 6.18 -13.15
C MET A 100 -18.98 5.01 -12.79
N ILE A 101 -18.50 4.95 -11.54
CA ILE A 101 -17.77 3.77 -11.05
C ILE A 101 -18.78 2.64 -10.92
N GLU A 102 -18.66 1.63 -11.77
CA GLU A 102 -19.48 0.44 -11.68
C GLU A 102 -18.86 -0.57 -10.69
N TRP A 103 -17.54 -0.75 -10.77
CA TRP A 103 -16.82 -1.57 -9.82
C TRP A 103 -15.32 -1.30 -9.81
N ILE A 104 -14.71 -1.62 -8.67
CA ILE A 104 -13.27 -1.75 -8.50
C ILE A 104 -13.03 -3.15 -7.94
N LYS A 105 -12.17 -3.92 -8.58
CA LYS A 105 -11.83 -5.28 -8.19
C LYS A 105 -10.36 -5.37 -7.83
N VAL A 106 -10.10 -6.07 -6.73
CA VAL A 106 -8.75 -6.51 -6.37
C VAL A 106 -8.60 -7.94 -6.87
N LEU A 107 -7.54 -8.18 -7.62
CA LEU A 107 -7.20 -9.47 -8.18
C LEU A 107 -5.84 -9.87 -7.62
N GLU A 108 -5.72 -11.13 -7.23
CA GLU A 108 -4.43 -11.73 -6.94
C GLU A 108 -3.97 -12.48 -8.18
N ALA A 109 -2.84 -12.07 -8.75
CA ALA A 109 -2.23 -12.78 -9.86
C ALA A 109 -1.54 -14.06 -9.34
N VAL A 110 -1.82 -15.18 -10.01
CA VAL A 110 -1.21 -16.49 -9.77
C VAL A 110 0.21 -16.53 -10.31
#